data_AF-A0A8S9IT39-F1
#
_entry.id   AF-A0A8S9IT39-F1
#
_cell.length_a   1.000
_cell.length_b   1.000
_cell.length_c   1.000
_cell.angle_alpha   90.00
_cell.angle_beta   90.00
_cell.angle_gamma   90.00
#
_symmetry.space_group_name_H-M   'P 1'
#
loop_
_entity.id
_entity.type
_entity.pdbx_description
1 polymer ?
#
loop_
_entity_poly.entity_id
_entity_poly.type
_entity_poly.pdbx_seq_one_letter_code
_entity_poly.pdbx_strand_id
1 'polypeptide(L)'
;MYPQINITHWRKGSQRFETTRELALHIIEDTVYYKIFDQYCKPPCYMDEHYIPTFVHMLHGEMSANRSLTWVDWSRAGPHPARFIWPDVTDEFLNRIRFTDKCPYYGKDSENITSSKCVLFARKFTKETLEPLLRISPLVLGFGP
;
A
#
# COMPACT_ATOMS: atom_id res chain seq x y z
N MET A 1 -5.92 28.15 -18.61
CA MET A 1 -4.83 27.54 -17.82
C MET A 1 -4.53 26.17 -18.40
N TYR A 2 -3.28 25.91 -18.77
CA TYR A 2 -2.81 24.54 -19.05
C TYR A 2 -2.86 23.74 -17.74
N PRO A 3 -3.13 22.42 -17.73
CA PRO A 3 -3.16 21.67 -16.48
C PRO A 3 -1.80 21.78 -15.79
N GLN A 4 -1.81 22.19 -14.52
CA GLN A 4 -0.59 22.27 -13.68
C GLN A 4 0.04 20.89 -13.44
N ILE A 5 -0.71 19.81 -13.69
CA ILE A 5 -0.27 18.43 -13.63
C ILE A 5 -0.50 17.80 -14.99
N ASN A 6 0.56 17.35 -15.66
CA ASN A 6 0.40 16.59 -16.91
C ASN A 6 -0.23 15.21 -16.60
N ILE A 7 -1.13 14.74 -17.47
CA ILE A 7 -1.76 13.43 -17.34
C ILE A 7 -0.74 12.29 -17.26
N THR A 8 0.45 12.44 -17.87
CA THR A 8 1.54 11.47 -17.80
C THR A 8 2.08 11.27 -16.38
N HIS A 9 1.97 12.29 -15.53
CA HIS A 9 2.36 12.25 -14.13
C HIS A 9 1.24 11.78 -13.21
N TRP A 10 -0.01 11.77 -13.68
CA TRP A 10 -1.14 11.40 -12.85
C TRP A 10 -1.02 9.97 -12.35
N ARG A 11 -1.08 9.77 -11.04
CA ARG A 11 -1.02 8.45 -10.41
C ARG A 11 -2.25 8.23 -9.54
N LYS A 12 -2.59 6.94 -9.40
CA LYS A 12 -3.53 6.43 -8.42
C LYS A 12 -2.78 5.41 -7.56
N GLY A 13 -2.98 5.44 -6.26
CA GLY A 13 -2.32 4.56 -5.31
C GLY A 13 -3.22 4.15 -4.16
N SER A 14 -2.61 3.46 -3.20
CA SER A 14 -3.26 3.03 -1.97
C SER A 14 -3.33 4.17 -0.96
N GLN A 15 -4.48 4.31 -0.29
CA GLN A 15 -4.62 5.17 0.91
C GLN A 15 -3.78 4.66 2.11
N ARG A 16 -3.28 3.43 2.04
CA ARG A 16 -2.36 2.83 3.03
C ARG A 16 -0.97 2.76 2.43
N PHE A 17 -0.06 3.51 3.01
CA PHE A 17 1.34 3.58 2.62
C PHE A 17 2.20 3.84 3.85
N GLU A 18 3.47 3.51 3.73
CA GLU A 18 4.50 3.78 4.71
C GLU A 18 5.49 4.75 4.08
N THR A 19 5.97 5.73 4.85
CA THR A 19 6.86 6.77 4.35
C THR A 19 7.99 7.01 5.34
N THR A 20 9.13 7.44 4.82
CA THR A 20 10.23 7.92 5.66
C THR A 20 9.88 9.28 6.24
N ARG A 21 10.53 9.65 7.35
CA ARG A 21 10.36 10.98 7.93
C ARG A 21 10.68 12.10 6.93
N GLU A 22 11.71 11.91 6.13
CA GLU A 22 12.15 12.87 5.11
C GLU A 22 11.08 13.11 4.05
N LEU A 23 10.56 12.04 3.44
CA LEU A 23 9.50 12.16 2.43
C LEU A 23 8.20 12.71 3.03
N ALA A 24 7.90 12.39 4.30
CA ALA A 24 6.76 12.97 4.99
C ALA A 24 6.84 14.50 5.15
N LEU A 25 8.03 15.05 5.40
CA LEU A 25 8.21 16.50 5.49
C LEU A 25 7.89 17.18 4.16
N HIS A 26 8.39 16.64 3.04
CA HIS A 26 8.07 17.16 1.71
C HIS A 26 6.57 17.15 1.40
N ILE A 27 5.85 16.08 1.80
CA ILE A 27 4.39 16.00 1.64
C ILE A 27 3.69 17.08 2.47
N ILE A 28 4.11 17.31 3.71
CA ILE A 28 3.48 18.28 4.62
C ILE A 28 3.77 19.73 4.19
N GLU A 29 4.96 19.99 3.65
CA GLU A 29 5.38 21.32 3.18
C GLU A 29 4.70 21.73 1.87
N ASP A 30 4.13 20.79 1.11
CA ASP A 30 3.48 21.11 -0.16
C ASP A 30 2.18 21.90 0.04
N THR A 31 2.20 23.13 -0.46
CA THR A 31 1.06 24.04 -0.47
C THR A 31 0.53 24.31 -1.88
N VAL A 32 1.17 23.76 -2.91
CA VAL A 32 0.83 23.99 -4.31
C VAL A 32 -0.04 22.85 -4.82
N TYR A 33 0.47 21.61 -4.81
CA TYR A 33 -0.25 20.49 -5.43
C TYR A 33 -1.41 20.04 -4.56
N TYR A 34 -1.25 20.01 -3.24
CA TYR A 34 -2.35 19.73 -2.30
C TYR A 34 -3.59 20.57 -2.61
N LYS A 35 -3.44 21.89 -2.82
CA LYS A 35 -4.57 22.79 -3.13
C LYS A 35 -5.24 22.48 -4.47
N ILE A 36 -4.48 22.04 -5.47
CA ILE A 36 -5.03 21.61 -6.76
C ILE A 36 -5.95 20.40 -6.54
N PHE A 37 -5.48 19.38 -5.82
CA PHE A 37 -6.33 18.22 -5.52
C PHE A 37 -7.51 18.62 -4.64
N ASP A 38 -7.32 19.52 -3.67
CA ASP A 38 -8.40 19.95 -2.77
C ASP A 38 -9.52 20.63 -3.53
N GLN A 39 -9.18 21.50 -4.47
CA GLN A 39 -10.14 22.23 -5.27
C GLN A 39 -10.79 21.35 -6.34
N TYR A 40 -10.02 20.55 -7.06
CA TYR A 40 -10.48 19.92 -8.31
C TYR A 40 -10.73 18.40 -8.22
N CYS A 41 -10.10 17.67 -7.29
CA CYS A 41 -10.35 16.23 -7.13
C CYS A 41 -11.59 16.01 -6.25
N LYS A 42 -12.76 16.16 -6.88
CA LYS A 42 -14.07 15.85 -6.30
C LYS A 42 -14.61 14.51 -6.85
N PRO A 43 -15.52 13.83 -6.14
CA PRO A 43 -16.08 12.56 -6.60
C PRO A 43 -16.48 12.62 -8.10
N PRO A 44 -16.08 11.63 -8.91
CA PRO A 44 -15.54 10.31 -8.52
C PRO A 44 -14.02 10.26 -8.25
N CYS A 45 -13.33 11.40 -8.18
CA CYS A 45 -11.93 11.50 -7.76
C CYS A 45 -11.80 11.52 -6.23
N TYR A 46 -10.84 10.77 -5.69
CA TYR A 46 -10.52 10.73 -4.26
C TYR A 46 -9.10 11.24 -4.04
N MET A 47 -8.97 12.39 -3.37
CA MET A 47 -7.67 13.05 -3.17
C MET A 47 -6.66 12.13 -2.50
N ASP A 48 -7.07 11.40 -1.47
CA ASP A 48 -6.21 10.50 -0.69
C ASP A 48 -5.69 9.30 -1.50
N GLU A 49 -6.30 8.98 -2.63
CA GLU A 49 -5.82 7.97 -3.60
C GLU A 49 -4.93 8.57 -4.70
N HIS A 50 -4.92 9.89 -4.90
CA HIS A 50 -4.30 10.52 -6.06
C HIS A 50 -3.21 11.54 -5.75
N TYR A 51 -3.39 12.36 -4.71
CA TYR A 51 -2.49 13.47 -4.37
C TYR A 51 -1.07 12.97 -4.08
N ILE A 52 -0.90 12.17 -3.02
CA ILE A 52 0.43 11.71 -2.58
C ILE A 52 1.13 10.90 -3.68
N PRO A 53 0.49 9.91 -4.34
CA PRO A 53 1.14 9.16 -5.42
C PRO A 53 1.58 10.05 -6.59
N THR A 54 0.80 11.06 -6.95
CA THR A 54 1.13 11.98 -8.05
C THR A 54 2.27 12.92 -7.65
N PHE A 55 2.17 13.54 -6.47
CA PHE A 55 3.19 14.45 -5.94
C PHE A 55 4.55 13.75 -5.80
N VAL A 56 4.56 12.57 -5.17
CA VAL A 56 5.79 11.78 -5.00
C VAL A 56 6.35 11.35 -6.35
N HIS A 57 5.51 10.88 -7.29
CA HIS A 57 5.99 10.49 -8.61
C HIS A 57 6.62 11.66 -9.38
N MET A 58 6.07 12.87 -9.24
CA MET A 58 6.57 14.05 -9.94
C MET A 58 7.89 14.58 -9.36
N LEU A 59 8.03 14.59 -8.04
CA LEU A 59 9.10 15.35 -7.38
C LEU A 59 10.08 14.48 -6.58
N HIS A 60 9.66 13.30 -6.14
CA HIS A 60 10.39 12.44 -5.20
C HIS A 60 10.35 10.96 -5.61
N GLY A 61 10.30 10.68 -6.92
CA GLY A 61 10.11 9.33 -7.45
C GLY A 61 11.19 8.34 -7.02
N GLU A 62 12.42 8.82 -6.87
CA GLU A 62 13.57 8.04 -6.40
C GLU A 62 13.42 7.57 -4.93
N MET A 63 12.59 8.25 -4.14
CA MET A 63 12.29 7.89 -2.74
C MET A 63 11.12 6.90 -2.63
N SER A 64 10.48 6.56 -3.75
CA SER A 64 9.32 5.66 -3.80
C SER A 64 9.73 4.25 -4.20
N ALA A 65 9.30 3.26 -3.41
CA ALA A 65 9.41 1.85 -3.79
C ALA A 65 8.37 1.42 -4.83
N ASN A 66 7.48 2.32 -5.28
CA ASN A 66 6.34 2.06 -6.18
C ASN A 66 5.43 0.89 -5.72
N ARG A 67 5.41 0.64 -4.41
CA ARG A 67 4.62 -0.41 -3.74
C ARG A 67 4.33 0.00 -2.29
N SER A 68 3.29 -0.58 -1.70
CA SER A 68 3.02 -0.47 -0.26
C SER A 68 3.43 -1.75 0.48
N LEU A 69 3.48 -1.71 1.82
CA LEU A 69 3.68 -2.91 2.64
C LEU A 69 2.35 -3.61 2.98
N THR A 70 1.23 -3.18 2.42
CA THR A 70 -0.10 -3.78 2.68
C THR A 70 -0.57 -4.60 1.48
N TRP A 71 -0.77 -5.90 1.70
CA TRP A 71 -1.43 -6.78 0.74
C TRP A 71 -2.94 -6.53 0.66
N VAL A 72 -3.46 -6.52 -0.56
CA VAL A 72 -4.86 -6.30 -0.88
C VAL A 72 -5.27 -7.23 -2.02
N ASP A 73 -6.46 -7.82 -1.91
CA ASP A 73 -7.03 -8.61 -2.98
C ASP A 73 -7.98 -7.78 -3.84
N TRP A 74 -7.56 -7.48 -5.08
CA TRP A 74 -8.38 -6.82 -6.10
C TRP A 74 -8.92 -7.78 -7.16
N SER A 75 -8.83 -9.11 -6.95
CA SER A 75 -9.38 -10.10 -7.89
C SER A 75 -10.89 -9.97 -8.07
N ARG A 76 -11.58 -9.38 -7.08
CA ARG A 76 -13.00 -9.04 -7.16
C ARG A 76 -13.16 -7.67 -7.79
N ALA A 77 -13.84 -7.59 -8.93
CA ALA A 77 -14.12 -6.33 -9.60
C ALA A 77 -14.97 -5.40 -8.71
N GLY A 78 -14.59 -4.13 -8.62
CA GLY A 78 -15.32 -3.11 -7.88
C GLY A 78 -14.41 -2.02 -7.28
N PRO A 79 -15.00 -1.01 -6.62
CA PRO A 79 -14.26 0.09 -6.02
C PRO A 79 -13.55 -0.28 -4.71
N HIS A 80 -13.71 -1.53 -4.24
CA HIS A 80 -13.21 -1.98 -2.95
C HIS A 80 -12.54 -3.36 -3.06
N PRO A 81 -11.42 -3.59 -2.35
CA PRO A 81 -10.79 -4.91 -2.34
C PRO A 81 -11.67 -5.92 -1.62
N ALA A 82 -11.42 -7.20 -1.90
CA ALA A 82 -12.09 -8.33 -1.30
C ALA A 82 -12.03 -8.30 0.23
N ARG A 83 -13.05 -8.90 0.83
CA ARG A 83 -13.19 -9.04 2.27
C ARG A 83 -13.17 -10.53 2.63
N PHE A 84 -12.25 -10.88 3.50
CA PHE A 84 -12.03 -12.23 4.03
C PHE A 84 -12.86 -12.44 5.29
N ILE A 85 -13.55 -13.57 5.34
CA ILE A 85 -14.38 -14.04 6.45
C ILE A 85 -13.70 -15.22 7.15
N TRP A 86 -14.30 -15.72 8.23
CA TRP A 86 -13.73 -16.79 9.05
C TRP A 86 -13.18 -17.99 8.24
N PRO A 87 -13.91 -18.57 7.26
CA PRO A 87 -13.42 -19.73 6.50
C PRO A 87 -12.24 -19.43 5.56
N ASP A 88 -12.00 -18.16 5.24
CA ASP A 88 -10.91 -17.78 4.34
C ASP A 88 -9.55 -17.76 5.04
N VAL A 89 -9.52 -17.78 6.37
CA VAL A 89 -8.27 -17.72 7.15
C VAL A 89 -7.69 -19.11 7.31
N THR A 90 -6.83 -19.50 6.36
CA THR A 90 -6.06 -20.74 6.39
C THR A 90 -4.56 -20.48 6.36
N ASP A 91 -3.77 -21.47 6.75
CA ASP A 91 -2.30 -21.41 6.73
C ASP A 91 -1.80 -21.36 5.30
N GLU A 92 -2.45 -22.10 4.41
CA GLU A 92 -2.24 -22.02 2.97
C GLU A 92 -2.44 -20.59 2.46
N PHE A 93 -3.57 -19.95 2.81
CA PHE A 93 -3.86 -18.58 2.42
C PHE A 93 -2.80 -17.60 2.94
N LEU A 94 -2.46 -17.68 4.23
CA LEU A 94 -1.48 -16.78 4.84
C LEU A 94 -0.07 -17.01 4.29
N ASN A 95 0.33 -18.25 4.01
CA ASN A 95 1.61 -18.54 3.39
C ASN A 95 1.66 -18.06 1.94
N ARG A 96 0.56 -18.18 1.19
CA ARG A 96 0.45 -17.63 -0.17
C ARG A 96 0.73 -16.12 -0.17
N ILE A 97 0.02 -15.34 0.63
CA ILE A 97 0.20 -13.87 0.65
C ILE A 97 1.58 -13.43 1.19
N ARG A 98 2.28 -14.30 1.94
CA ARG A 98 3.62 -14.01 2.49
C ARG A 98 4.77 -14.38 1.56
N PHE A 99 4.57 -15.32 0.64
CA PHE A 99 5.68 -15.94 -0.08
C PHE A 99 5.50 -16.03 -1.61
N THR A 100 4.32 -15.67 -2.15
CA THR A 100 4.09 -15.66 -3.60
C THR A 100 4.90 -14.57 -4.31
N ASP A 101 4.87 -13.35 -3.79
CA ASP A 101 5.52 -12.22 -4.45
C ASP A 101 6.99 -12.12 -4.07
N LYS A 102 7.82 -11.72 -5.05
CA LYS A 102 9.22 -11.35 -4.85
C LYS A 102 9.39 -9.88 -5.15
N CYS A 103 10.10 -9.16 -4.28
CA CYS A 103 10.33 -7.73 -4.42
C CYS A 103 11.76 -7.38 -4.04
N PRO A 104 12.29 -6.29 -4.64
CA PRO A 104 13.58 -5.76 -4.24
C PRO A 104 13.52 -5.26 -2.80
N TYR A 105 14.57 -5.58 -2.06
CA TYR A 105 14.86 -5.05 -0.75
C TYR A 105 16.20 -4.32 -0.84
N TYR A 106 16.14 -2.99 -0.71
CA TYR A 106 17.33 -2.15 -0.68
C TYR A 106 17.86 -2.10 0.75
N GLY A 107 18.78 -3.02 1.05
CA GLY A 107 19.48 -3.05 2.33
C GLY A 107 20.48 -1.90 2.49
N LYS A 108 20.99 -1.71 3.70
CA LYS A 108 21.95 -0.65 4.05
C LYS A 108 23.26 -0.74 3.25
N ASP A 109 23.57 -1.92 2.70
CA ASP A 109 24.82 -2.23 2.02
C ASP A 109 24.73 -2.16 0.48
N SER A 110 23.67 -1.53 -0.07
CA SER A 110 23.46 -1.36 -1.52
C SER A 110 23.35 -2.65 -2.34
N GLU A 111 23.25 -3.82 -1.70
CA GLU A 111 22.97 -5.08 -2.38
C GLU A 111 21.49 -5.17 -2.74
N ASN A 112 21.21 -5.39 -4.02
CA ASN A 112 19.86 -5.67 -4.52
C ASN A 112 19.45 -7.10 -4.14
N ILE A 113 18.96 -7.27 -2.91
CA ILE A 113 18.47 -8.57 -2.44
C ILE A 113 17.00 -8.70 -2.85
N THR A 114 16.66 -9.85 -3.45
CA THR A 114 15.25 -10.19 -3.70
C THR A 114 14.68 -10.89 -2.48
N SER A 115 13.62 -10.34 -1.89
CA SER A 115 12.93 -10.89 -0.73
C SER A 115 11.54 -11.41 -1.11
N SER A 116 11.11 -12.50 -0.49
CA SER A 116 9.71 -12.96 -0.55
C SER A 116 8.80 -12.18 0.41
N LYS A 117 9.37 -11.48 1.40
CA LYS A 117 8.63 -10.72 2.40
C LYS A 117 8.30 -9.31 1.90
N CYS A 118 7.40 -9.22 0.93
CA CYS A 118 7.03 -7.94 0.32
C CYS A 118 6.03 -7.13 1.14
N VAL A 119 5.19 -7.80 1.91
CA VAL A 119 4.10 -7.21 2.65
C VAL A 119 4.25 -7.53 4.13
N LEU A 120 3.91 -6.58 4.98
CA LEU A 120 3.87 -6.73 6.44
C LEU A 120 2.44 -6.70 6.97
N PHE A 121 1.52 -6.10 6.22
CA PHE A 121 0.11 -5.95 6.57
C PHE A 121 -0.77 -6.57 5.49
N ALA A 122 -2.02 -6.88 5.83
CA ALA A 122 -3.01 -7.35 4.87
C ALA A 122 -4.42 -6.83 5.21
N ARG A 123 -5.29 -6.71 4.20
CA ARG A 123 -6.71 -6.32 4.34
C ARG A 123 -7.55 -6.93 3.20
N LYS A 124 -8.88 -7.00 3.30
CA LYS A 124 -9.76 -6.60 4.42
C LYS A 124 -10.27 -7.84 5.15
N PHE A 125 -10.11 -7.88 6.46
CA PHE A 125 -10.59 -8.96 7.31
C PHE A 125 -11.84 -8.50 8.07
N THR A 126 -12.85 -9.36 8.19
CA THR A 126 -14.01 -9.09 9.03
C THR A 126 -13.71 -9.30 10.52
N LYS A 127 -14.63 -8.94 11.41
CA LYS A 127 -14.43 -9.11 12.86
C LYS A 127 -14.29 -10.58 13.27
N GLU A 128 -15.01 -11.47 12.59
CA GLU A 128 -15.02 -12.91 12.88
C GLU A 128 -13.69 -13.60 12.54
N THR A 129 -12.80 -12.99 11.76
CA THR A 129 -11.49 -13.58 11.47
C THR A 129 -10.50 -13.46 12.61
N LEU A 130 -10.79 -12.68 13.66
CA LEU A 130 -9.85 -12.48 14.78
C LEU A 130 -9.44 -13.83 15.41
N GLU A 131 -10.42 -14.67 15.72
CA GLU A 131 -10.18 -15.97 16.33
C GLU A 131 -9.30 -16.90 15.45
N PRO A 132 -9.63 -17.18 14.18
CA PRO A 132 -8.79 -18.05 13.35
C PRO A 132 -7.40 -17.44 13.09
N LEU A 133 -7.28 -16.11 12.98
CA LEU A 133 -5.97 -15.45 12.86
C LEU A 133 -5.09 -15.67 14.09
N LEU A 134 -5.66 -15.61 15.30
CA LEU A 134 -4.93 -15.89 16.54
C LEU A 134 -4.58 -17.38 16.68
N ARG A 135 -5.49 -18.29 16.29
CA ARG A 135 -5.25 -19.73 16.35
C ARG A 135 -4.08 -20.15 15.44
N ILE A 136 -3.92 -19.50 14.30
CA ILE A 136 -2.95 -19.88 13.28
C ILE A 136 -1.61 -19.15 13.40
N SER A 137 -1.54 -18.07 14.18
CA SER A 137 -0.32 -17.26 14.31
C SER A 137 0.90 -18.05 14.81
N PRO A 138 0.80 -19.01 15.76
CA PRO A 138 1.98 -19.77 16.17
C PRO A 138 2.56 -20.61 15.02
N LEU A 139 1.69 -21.24 14.23
CA LEU A 139 2.07 -22.06 13.09
C LEU A 139 2.74 -21.24 11.98
N VAL A 140 2.17 -20.07 11.66
CA VAL A 140 2.57 -19.28 10.49
C VAL A 140 3.69 -18.30 10.82
N LEU A 141 3.66 -17.69 12.00
CA LEU A 141 4.56 -16.60 12.39
C LEU A 141 5.62 -17.00 13.42
N GLY A 142 5.49 -18.17 14.06
CA GLY A 142 6.46 -18.65 15.03
C GLY A 142 6.45 -17.89 16.36
N PHE A 143 5.34 -17.20 16.68
CA PHE A 143 5.14 -16.53 17.96
C PHE A 143 3.69 -16.68 18.46
N GLY A 144 3.54 -16.71 19.79
CA GLY A 144 2.32 -17.08 20.52
C GLY A 144 2.70 -17.95 21.72
N PRO A 145 1.83 -18.12 22.74
CA PRO A 145 2.11 -19.05 23.84
C PRO A 145 2.37 -20.47 23.32
#